data_AF-A0A7X5N516-F1
#
_entry.id   AF-A0A7X5N516-F1
#
_cell.length_a   1.000
_cell.length_b   1.000
_cell.length_c   1.000
_cell.angle_alpha   90.00
_cell.angle_beta   90.00
_cell.angle_gamma   90.00
#
_symmetry.space_group_name_H-M   'P 1'
#
loop_
_entity.id
_entity.type
_entity.pdbx_description
1 polymer ?
#
loop_
_entity_poly.entity_id
_entity_poly.type
_entity_poly.pdbx_seq_one_letter_code
_entity_poly.pdbx_strand_id
1 'polypeptide(L)' 'SSLYDEILAACRQSGVTLRITQEAPQMSSIVNLVAAELGVSVVPASTAQLQLPGVRYLDIEGQMPLARLALAVAPGAL' A
#
# COMPACT_ATOMS: atom_id res chain seq x y z
N SER A 1 -14.65 -2.06 -1.29
CA SER A 1 -13.40 -2.80 -1.03
C SER A 1 -12.39 -1.82 -0.49
N SER A 2 -11.61 -2.21 0.52
CA SER A 2 -10.44 -1.44 0.93
C SER A 2 -9.24 -1.81 0.04
N LEU A 3 -8.23 -0.94 -0.05
CA LEU A 3 -6.98 -1.25 -0.75
C LEU A 3 -6.31 -2.52 -0.20
N TYR A 4 -6.40 -2.73 1.11
CA TYR A 4 -5.86 -3.92 1.79
C TYR A 4 -6.48 -5.21 1.24
N ASP A 5 -7.81 -5.24 1.11
CA ASP A 5 -8.52 -6.42 0.57
C ASP A 5 -8.13 -6.69 -0.89
N GLU A 6 -7.98 -5.63 -1.69
CA GLU A 6 -7.59 -5.73 -3.10
C GLU A 6 -6.17 -6.28 -3.26
N ILE A 7 -5.22 -5.86 -2.41
CA ILE A 7 -3.86 -6.42 -2.37
C ILE A 7 -3.89 -7.91 -2.02
N LEU A 8 -4.61 -8.28 -0.95
CA LEU A 8 -4.73 -9.68 -0.55
C LEU A 8 -5.35 -10.55 -1.65
N ALA A 9 -6.40 -10.05 -2.29
CA ALA A 9 -7.06 -10.75 -3.39
C ALA A 9 -6.14 -10.92 -4.61
N ALA A 10 -5.38 -9.88 -4.98
CA ALA A 10 -4.42 -9.94 -6.08
C ALA A 10 -3.31 -10.96 -5.81
N CYS A 11 -2.70 -10.94 -4.62
CA CYS A 11 -1.68 -11.92 -4.24
C CYS A 11 -2.21 -13.36 -4.30
N ARG A 12 -3.41 -13.60 -3.74
CA ARG A 12 -4.03 -14.93 -3.77
C ARG A 12 -4.31 -15.42 -5.20
N GLN A 13 -4.79 -14.53 -6.08
CA GLN A 13 -5.02 -14.87 -7.50
C GLN A 13 -3.72 -15.26 -8.22
N SER A 14 -2.59 -14.66 -7.82
CA SER A 14 -1.26 -15.02 -8.33
C SER A 14 -0.64 -16.24 -7.63
N GLY A 15 -1.37 -16.94 -6.77
CA GLY A 15 -0.87 -18.09 -6.01
C GLY A 15 0.07 -17.73 -4.84
N VAL A 16 0.19 -16.44 -4.51
CA VAL A 16 1.03 -15.92 -3.42
C VAL A 16 0.19 -15.76 -2.16
N THR A 17 0.62 -16.40 -1.07
CA THR A 17 0.03 -16.17 0.25
C THR A 17 0.91 -15.19 1.04
N LEU A 18 0.37 -14.02 1.33
CA LEU A 18 1.05 -13.01 2.13
C LEU A 18 1.13 -13.47 3.60
N ARG A 19 2.33 -13.40 4.19
CA ARG A 19 2.56 -13.60 5.62
C ARG A 19 2.69 -12.24 6.29
N ILE A 20 1.60 -11.74 6.87
CA ILE A 20 1.58 -10.46 7.56
C ILE A 20 2.22 -10.63 8.94
N THR A 21 3.40 -10.05 9.14
CA THR A 21 4.14 -10.11 10.42
C THR A 21 4.06 -8.82 11.22
N GLN A 22 3.85 -7.69 10.54
CA GLN A 22 3.64 -6.38 11.16
C GLN A 22 2.48 -5.67 10.48
N GLU A 23 1.63 -5.06 11.30
CA GLU A 23 0.60 -4.13 10.88
C GLU A 23 0.98 -2.74 11.37
N ALA A 24 0.82 -1.73 10.50
CA ALA A 24 1.08 -0.35 10.85
C ALA A 24 -0.09 0.54 10.42
N PRO A 25 -0.50 1.51 11.24
CA PRO A 25 -1.72 2.29 11.02
C PRO A 25 -1.57 3.35 9.91
N GLN A 26 -0.35 3.68 9.52
CA GLN A 26 -0.05 4.76 8.59
C GLN A 26 0.97 4.32 7.54
N MET A 27 0.82 4.81 6.30
CA MET A 27 1.73 4.47 5.19
C MET A 27 3.17 4.91 5.47
N SER A 28 3.38 6.07 6.09
CA SER A 28 4.73 6.53 6.47
C SER A 28 5.40 5.59 7.47
N SER A 29 4.64 5.02 8.42
CA SER A 29 5.13 4.02 9.35
C SER A 29 5.53 2.73 8.64
N ILE A 30 4.76 2.29 7.63
CA ILE A 30 5.12 1.14 6.79
C ILE A 30 6.47 1.37 6.12
N VAL A 31 6.70 2.53 5.49
CA VAL A 31 7.97 2.83 4.81
C VAL A 31 9.14 2.83 5.80
N ASN A 32 8.95 3.33 7.03
CA ASN A 32 9.99 3.26 8.07
C ASN A 32 10.34 1.81 8.46
N LEU A 33 9.35 0.91 8.55
CA LEU A 33 9.62 -0.50 8.84
C LEU A 33 10.39 -1.17 7.70
N VAL A 34 10.08 -0.83 6.45
CA VAL A 34 10.85 -1.30 5.27
C VAL A 34 12.28 -0.75 5.29
N ALA A 35 12.47 0.53 5.61
CA ALA A 35 13.79 1.14 5.75
C ALA A 35 14.63 0.51 6.87
N ALA A 36 13.97 -0.02 7.91
CA ALA A 36 14.60 -0.78 8.99
C ALA A 36 14.79 -2.28 8.66
N GLU A 37 14.65 -2.67 7.39
CA GLU A 37 14.83 -4.04 6.88
C GLU A 37 13.86 -5.08 7.49
N LEU A 38 12.70 -4.65 8.01
CA LEU A 38 11.72 -5.55 8.63
C LEU A 38 10.79 -6.25 7.62
N GLY A 39 10.99 -6.01 6.32
CA GLY A 39 10.27 -6.72 5.25
C GLY A 39 9.99 -5.84 4.04
N VAL A 40 8.90 -6.16 3.35
CA VAL A 40 8.42 -5.45 2.15
C VAL A 40 6.93 -5.13 2.31
N SER A 41 6.45 -4.12 1.59
CA SER A 41 5.03 -3.77 1.57
C SER A 41 4.60 -3.33 0.18
N VAL A 42 3.31 -3.49 -0.09
CA VAL A 42 2.63 -2.87 -1.25
C VAL A 42 2.03 -1.55 -0.79
N VAL A 43 2.28 -0.47 -1.54
CA VAL A 43 1.81 0.89 -1.23
C VAL A 43 1.24 1.55 -2.49
N PRO A 44 0.34 2.55 -2.35
CA PRO A 44 -0.04 3.40 -3.48
C PRO A 44 1.17 4.09 -4.12
N ALA A 45 1.13 4.33 -5.43
CA ALA A 45 2.20 5.04 -6.14
C ALA A 45 2.51 6.43 -5.54
N SER A 46 1.51 7.11 -4.97
CA SER A 46 1.70 8.39 -4.30
C SER A 46 2.59 8.30 -3.05
N THR A 47 2.64 7.14 -2.38
CA THR A 47 3.53 6.92 -1.22
C THR A 47 5.00 6.97 -1.62
N ALA A 48 5.33 6.68 -2.88
CA ALA A 48 6.71 6.79 -3.39
C ALA A 48 7.25 8.23 -3.36
N GLN A 49 6.43 9.25 -3.08
CA GLN A 49 6.93 10.60 -2.80
C GLN A 49 7.77 10.66 -1.51
N LEU A 50 7.56 9.71 -0.58
CA LEU A 50 8.39 9.58 0.62
C LEU A 50 9.70 8.86 0.28
N GLN A 51 10.78 9.62 0.13
CA GLN A 51 12.10 9.06 -0.16
C GLN A 51 12.89 8.87 1.14
N LEU A 52 13.03 7.61 1.57
CA LEU A 52 13.87 7.24 2.72
C LEU A 52 15.12 6.48 2.25
N PRO A 53 16.31 6.76 2.83
CA PRO A 53 17.49 5.96 2.57
C PRO A 53 17.23 4.47 2.84
N GLY A 54 17.75 3.61 1.97
CA GLY A 54 17.57 2.15 2.09
C GLY A 54 16.25 1.61 1.51
N VAL A 55 15.33 2.47 1.07
CA VAL A 55 14.08 2.04 0.44
C VAL A 55 14.17 2.15 -1.07
N ARG A 56 13.74 1.09 -1.77
CA ARG A 56 13.52 1.10 -3.21
C ARG A 56 12.05 0.83 -3.51
N TYR A 57 11.45 1.68 -4.31
CA TYR A 57 10.11 1.48 -4.83
C TYR A 57 10.18 0.73 -6.16
N LEU A 58 9.33 -0.28 -6.32
CA LEU A 58 9.23 -1.09 -7.52
C LEU A 58 7.77 -1.10 -7.98
N ASP A 59 7.55 -0.88 -9.27
CA ASP A 59 6.23 -1.03 -9.87
C ASP A 59 5.83 -2.51 -9.92
N ILE A 60 4.55 -2.79 -9.69
CA ILE A 60 4.00 -4.14 -9.81
C ILE A 60 3.53 -4.34 -11.25
N GLU A 61 4.06 -5.35 -11.92
CA GLU A 61 3.64 -5.71 -13.28
C GLU A 61 2.29 -6.45 -13.27
N GLY A 62 1.51 -6.30 -14.35
CA GLY A 62 0.23 -7.02 -14.53
C GLY A 62 -0.97 -6.31 -13.90
N GLN A 63 -1.95 -7.07 -13.42
CA GLN A 63 -3.19 -6.53 -12.85
C GLN A 63 -2.91 -5.92 -11.46
N MET A 64 -2.84 -4.60 -11.39
CA MET A 64 -2.55 -3.88 -10.14
C MET A 64 -3.82 -3.53 -9.36
N PRO A 65 -3.85 -3.72 -8.03
CA PRO A 65 -4.89 -3.14 -7.18
C PRO A 65 -4.80 -1.61 -7.23
N LEU A 66 -5.94 -0.93 -7.33
CA LEU A 66 -6.00 0.53 -7.49
C LEU A 66 -6.45 1.20 -6.20
N ALA A 67 -5.56 2.03 -5.64
CA ALA A 67 -5.88 2.86 -4.49
C ALA A 67 -6.91 3.93 -4.88
N ARG A 68 -8.16 3.74 -4.46
CA ARG A 68 -9.25 4.71 -4.71
C ARG A 68 -9.22 5.81 -3.64
N LEU A 69 -9.10 7.05 -4.10
CA LEU A 69 -9.28 8.24 -3.27
C LEU A 69 -10.64 8.87 -3.58
N ALA A 70 -11.40 9.19 -2.55
CA ALA A 70 -12.70 9.84 -2.67
C ALA A 70 -12.80 11.01 -1.68
N LEU A 71 -13.58 12.02 -2.06
CA LEU A 71 -13.93 13.15 -1.21
C LEU A 71 -15.43 13.08 -0.92
N ALA A 72 -15.81 13.24 0.34
CA ALA A 72 -17.21 13.38 0.74
C ALA A 72 -17.43 14.78 1.30
N VAL A 73 -18.54 15.41 0.90
CA VAL A 73 -18.94 16.74 1.39
C VAL A 73 -20.37 16.68 1.91
N ALA A 74 -20.66 17.48 2.93
CA ALA A 74 -22.04 17.63 3.40
C ALA A 74 -22.91 18.31 2.33
N PRO A 75 -24.18 17.92 2.17
CA PRO A 75 -25.10 18.62 1.28
C PRO A 75 -25.17 20.11 1.64
N GLY A 76 -24.95 21.00 0.67
CA GLY A 76 -25.03 22.46 0.86
C GLY A 76 -23.73 23.16 1.29
N ALA A 77 -22.59 22.46 1.28
CA ALA A 77 -21.27 23.04 1.62
C ALA A 77 -20.53 23.70 0.44
N LEU A 78 -21.18 23.90 -0.71
CA LEU A 78 -20.67 24.58 -1.91
C LEU A 78 -21.62 25.69 -2.35
#